data_AF-A0A968E997-F1
#
_entry.id   AF-A0A968E997-F1
#
_cell.length_a   1.000
_cell.length_b   1.000
_cell.length_c   1.000
_cell.angle_alpha   90.00
_cell.angle_beta   90.00
_cell.angle_gamma   90.00
#
_symmetry.space_group_name_H-M   'P 1'
#
loop_
_entity.id
_entity.type
_entity.pdbx_description
1 polymer ?
#
loop_
_entity_poly.entity_id
_entity_poly.type
_entity_poly.pdbx_seq_one_letter_code
_entity_poly.pdbx_strand_id
1 'polypeptide(L)'
;MKRVRTSLFLVVVLVLLAQSGTALAAVISLEIIGPREVAENFNASYKAIAYYDNDSTRDVTDSALWVVEPNTIAGIEAGVLTTKDVVDDQPATMRATYTEGDVTFEAEKVVDIFGICPTGTALSFDGSDDCVEVGPGVMPVGEKSIFSWVKMPPVGQCSGVGCDYFIYHGIHSNARQTILYFNDGVELRWLNTNSGGFDAKYTVAMDDNQWHFVGIAYDGGVHRLYLNGNEVASSIGDDHSTIISNENIGGFNGDPLSR
;
A
#
# COMPACT_ATOMS: atom_id res chain seq x y z
N MET A 1 -28.08 102.97 29.99
CA MET A 1 -27.23 102.07 29.17
C MET A 1 -27.58 100.63 29.49
N LYS A 2 -28.36 99.95 28.63
CA LYS A 2 -28.73 98.54 28.79
C LYS A 2 -27.57 97.66 28.29
N ARG A 3 -27.00 96.82 29.15
CA ARG A 3 -26.01 95.81 28.75
C ARG A 3 -26.71 94.61 28.12
N VAL A 4 -26.41 94.32 26.87
CA VAL A 4 -26.78 93.06 26.20
C VAL A 4 -25.70 92.04 26.56
N ARG A 5 -26.08 90.92 27.19
CA ARG A 5 -25.20 89.77 27.39
C ARG A 5 -25.32 88.88 26.16
N THR A 6 -24.28 88.81 25.35
CA THR A 6 -24.18 87.85 24.26
C THR A 6 -23.66 86.54 24.82
N SER A 7 -24.49 85.50 24.87
CA SER A 7 -24.05 84.15 25.22
C SER A 7 -23.37 83.53 24.00
N LEU A 8 -22.09 83.18 24.14
CA LEU A 8 -21.35 82.38 23.17
C LEU A 8 -21.63 80.90 23.44
N PHE A 9 -22.36 80.24 22.55
CA PHE A 9 -22.48 78.78 22.57
C PHE A 9 -21.26 78.18 21.88
N LEU A 10 -20.35 77.58 22.66
CA LEU A 10 -19.27 76.75 22.14
C LEU A 10 -19.79 75.33 22.01
N VAL A 11 -20.01 74.87 20.78
CA VAL A 11 -20.24 73.44 20.50
C VAL A 11 -18.87 72.79 20.38
N VAL A 12 -18.43 72.10 21.44
CA VAL A 12 -17.26 71.21 21.36
C VAL A 12 -17.71 69.91 20.71
N VAL A 13 -17.49 69.78 19.40
CA VAL A 13 -17.63 68.48 18.72
C VAL A 13 -16.39 67.66 19.10
N LEU A 14 -16.53 66.80 20.10
CA LEU A 14 -15.54 65.79 20.41
C LEU A 14 -15.62 64.71 19.33
N VAL A 15 -14.80 64.82 18.28
CA VAL A 15 -14.59 63.72 17.36
C VAL A 15 -13.70 62.71 18.08
N LEU A 16 -14.30 61.68 18.70
CA LEU A 16 -13.56 60.46 19.02
C LEU A 16 -13.22 59.80 17.69
N LEU A 17 -11.98 59.96 17.23
CA LEU A 17 -11.40 59.02 16.30
C LEU A 17 -11.18 57.72 17.09
N ALA A 18 -12.11 56.77 16.97
CA ALA A 18 -11.80 55.39 17.30
C ALA A 18 -10.72 54.95 16.29
N GLN A 19 -9.45 55.03 16.68
CA GLN A 19 -8.43 54.24 16.02
C GLN A 19 -8.75 52.79 16.36
N SER A 20 -9.45 52.10 15.46
CA SER A 20 -9.41 50.65 15.40
C SER A 20 -8.01 50.27 14.93
N GLY A 21 -7.03 50.37 15.82
CA GLY A 21 -5.81 49.61 15.67
C GLY A 21 -6.24 48.15 15.76
N THR A 22 -6.33 47.47 14.63
CA THR A 22 -6.41 46.01 14.62
C THR A 22 -5.16 45.53 15.36
N ALA A 23 -5.34 45.01 16.57
CA ALA A 23 -4.29 44.26 17.23
C ALA A 23 -3.80 43.18 16.25
N LEU A 24 -2.48 43.01 16.12
CA LEU A 24 -1.95 41.91 15.33
C LEU A 24 -2.50 40.60 15.92
N ALA A 25 -3.04 39.75 15.05
CA ALA A 25 -3.54 38.45 15.46
C ALA A 25 -2.40 37.67 16.11
N ALA A 26 -2.66 37.06 17.26
CA ALA A 26 -1.67 36.30 18.00
C ALA A 26 -1.86 34.80 17.73
N VAL A 27 -0.76 34.08 17.53
CA VAL A 27 -0.80 32.61 17.46
C VAL A 27 -1.26 32.06 18.81
N ILE A 28 -2.16 31.08 18.77
CA ILE A 28 -2.70 30.40 19.96
C ILE A 28 -2.37 28.92 19.98
N SER A 29 -2.13 28.30 18.82
CA SER A 29 -1.73 26.89 18.73
C SER A 29 -1.02 26.57 17.41
N LEU A 30 -0.36 25.42 17.40
CA LEU A 30 0.28 24.81 16.24
C LEU A 30 -0.30 23.40 16.05
N GLU A 31 -0.50 22.98 14.80
CA GLU A 31 -0.94 21.62 14.46
C GLU A 31 -0.06 21.04 13.33
N ILE A 32 0.20 19.73 13.40
CA ILE A 32 0.84 18.99 12.30
C ILE A 32 -0.22 18.21 11.52
N ILE A 33 -0.42 18.59 10.26
CA ILE A 33 -1.32 17.91 9.33
C ILE A 33 -0.52 17.00 8.39
N GLY A 34 -0.96 15.75 8.24
CA GLY A 34 -0.32 14.76 7.39
C GLY A 34 -0.80 13.35 7.71
N PRO A 35 -0.30 12.34 6.97
CA PRO A 35 -0.69 10.94 7.16
C PRO A 35 -0.32 10.42 8.54
N ARG A 36 -1.10 9.44 9.04
CA ARG A 36 -0.87 8.77 10.32
C ARG A 36 0.04 7.55 10.21
N GLU A 37 0.21 7.03 9.00
CA GLU A 37 0.97 5.82 8.68
C GLU A 37 1.84 6.11 7.46
N VAL A 38 3.10 5.66 7.47
CA VAL A 38 4.04 5.79 6.34
C VAL A 38 4.85 4.50 6.24
N ALA A 39 4.93 3.93 5.04
CA ALA A 39 5.77 2.76 4.78
C ALA A 39 7.25 3.07 5.05
N GLU A 40 8.06 2.08 5.45
CA GLU A 40 9.53 2.20 5.42
C GLU A 40 10.06 2.52 4.02
N ASN A 41 11.23 3.17 3.93
CA ASN A 41 11.89 3.55 2.67
C ASN A 41 11.02 4.43 1.73
N PHE A 42 10.05 5.14 2.27
CA PHE A 42 9.16 6.07 1.56
C PHE A 42 9.24 7.47 2.15
N ASN A 43 8.65 8.43 1.41
CA ASN A 43 8.57 9.82 1.82
C ASN A 43 7.12 10.24 1.98
N ALA A 44 6.85 11.14 2.93
CA ALA A 44 5.54 11.74 3.13
C ALA A 44 5.67 13.22 3.51
N SER A 45 4.76 14.04 3.00
CA SER A 45 4.71 15.47 3.31
C SER A 45 3.76 15.76 4.46
N TYR A 46 4.20 16.65 5.36
CA TYR A 46 3.49 17.16 6.51
C TYR A 46 3.49 18.68 6.46
N LYS A 47 2.46 19.29 7.06
CA LYS A 47 2.32 20.73 7.20
C LYS A 47 2.25 21.14 8.66
N ALA A 48 2.91 22.24 9.01
CA ALA A 48 2.72 22.91 10.29
C ALA A 48 1.76 24.09 10.10
N ILE A 49 0.59 24.05 10.74
CA ILE A 49 -0.44 25.09 10.65
C ILE A 49 -0.52 25.84 11.98
N ALA A 50 -0.22 27.14 11.94
CA ALA A 50 -0.42 28.04 13.07
C ALA A 50 -1.86 28.57 13.06
N TYR A 51 -2.53 28.50 14.21
CA TYR A 51 -3.88 29.04 14.43
C TYR A 51 -3.78 30.32 15.24
N TYR A 52 -4.58 31.31 14.88
CA TYR A 52 -4.59 32.63 15.49
C TYR A 52 -5.88 32.90 16.27
N ASP A 53 -5.82 33.81 17.23
CA ASP A 53 -6.95 34.23 18.09
C ASP A 53 -8.14 34.87 17.33
N ASN A 54 -7.92 35.25 16.07
CA ASN A 54 -8.93 35.80 15.17
C ASN A 54 -9.51 34.77 14.19
N ASP A 55 -9.36 33.47 14.51
CA ASP A 55 -9.79 32.32 13.71
C ASP A 55 -9.07 32.15 12.35
N SER A 56 -8.06 32.98 12.05
CA SER A 56 -7.23 32.79 10.85
C SER A 56 -6.16 31.72 11.06
N THR A 57 -5.61 31.20 9.95
CA THR A 57 -4.54 30.20 9.96
C THR A 57 -3.41 30.57 9.00
N ARG A 58 -2.22 30.05 9.27
CA ARG A 58 -1.05 30.20 8.39
C ARG A 58 -0.28 28.90 8.28
N ASP A 59 0.09 28.54 7.05
CA ASP A 59 1.06 27.48 6.77
C ASP A 59 2.46 28.01 7.11
N VAL A 60 3.08 27.42 8.14
CA VAL A 60 4.40 27.78 8.67
C VAL A 60 5.41 26.65 8.49
N THR A 61 5.13 25.69 7.60
CA THR A 61 5.94 24.48 7.37
C THR A 61 7.42 24.77 7.16
N ASP A 62 7.74 25.75 6.30
CA ASP A 62 9.14 26.13 5.99
C ASP A 62 9.81 26.95 7.11
N SER A 63 9.02 27.55 8.01
CA SER A 63 9.50 28.37 9.12
C SER A 63 9.61 27.58 10.43
N ALA A 64 9.01 26.40 10.49
CA ALA A 64 9.04 25.53 11.66
C ALA A 64 10.34 24.73 11.72
N LEU A 65 10.84 24.52 12.93
CA LEU A 65 11.86 23.53 13.20
C LEU A 65 11.19 22.15 13.30
N TRP A 66 11.69 21.18 12.55
CA TRP A 66 11.17 19.81 12.53
C TRP A 66 12.14 18.83 13.17
N VAL A 67 11.62 17.94 14.02
CA VAL A 67 12.36 16.82 14.60
C VAL A 67 11.49 15.57 14.53
N VAL A 68 12.08 14.41 14.32
CA VAL A 68 11.40 13.12 14.44
C VAL A 68 12.24 12.17 15.27
N GLU A 69 11.61 11.48 16.22
CA GLU A 69 12.27 10.47 17.06
C GLU A 69 11.47 9.16 17.06
N PRO A 70 12.14 7.98 17.00
CA PRO A 70 13.59 7.83 16.97
C PRO A 70 14.18 8.17 15.59
N ASN A 71 15.26 8.96 15.57
CA ASN A 71 15.95 9.34 14.32
C ASN A 71 16.68 8.15 13.64
N THR A 72 16.72 7.00 14.29
CA THR A 72 17.25 5.75 13.73
C THR A 72 16.38 5.19 12.61
N ILE A 73 15.07 5.52 12.59
CA ILE A 73 14.08 4.91 11.69
C ILE A 73 13.40 5.92 10.77
N ALA A 74 13.61 7.21 11.00
CA ALA A 74 13.17 8.28 10.12
C ALA A 74 14.02 9.55 10.28
N GLY A 75 13.95 10.42 9.28
CA GLY A 75 14.40 11.82 9.35
C GLY A 75 13.31 12.74 8.81
N ILE A 76 13.30 14.00 9.23
CA ILE A 76 12.37 15.00 8.70
C ILE A 76 13.10 16.31 8.43
N GLU A 77 12.82 16.90 7.26
CA GLU A 77 13.37 18.20 6.86
C GLU A 77 12.30 18.97 6.09
N ALA A 78 12.07 20.23 6.46
CA ALA A 78 11.07 21.11 5.83
C ALA A 78 9.68 20.45 5.64
N GLY A 79 9.20 19.72 6.65
CA GLY A 79 7.92 18.99 6.60
C GLY A 79 7.92 17.71 5.76
N VAL A 80 9.04 17.29 5.16
CA VAL A 80 9.15 16.03 4.43
C VAL A 80 9.76 14.96 5.34
N LEU A 81 8.94 14.01 5.78
CA LEU A 81 9.38 12.80 6.46
C LEU A 81 10.00 11.85 5.43
N THR A 82 11.18 11.33 5.73
CA THR A 82 11.83 10.23 5.01
C THR A 82 12.01 9.08 5.99
N THR A 83 11.32 7.96 5.76
CA THR A 83 11.43 6.77 6.60
C THR A 83 12.62 5.92 6.17
N LYS A 84 13.12 5.11 7.09
CA LYS A 84 14.19 4.13 6.87
C LYS A 84 13.61 2.73 7.08
N ASP A 85 14.44 1.74 6.79
CA ASP A 85 14.15 0.32 7.03
C ASP A 85 13.76 0.04 8.49
N VAL A 86 12.70 -0.75 8.70
CA VAL A 86 12.19 -1.19 10.00
C VAL A 86 11.93 -2.69 9.97
N VAL A 87 12.29 -3.38 11.04
CA VAL A 87 12.11 -4.85 11.13
C VAL A 87 10.65 -5.21 11.37
N ASP A 88 9.94 -4.37 12.13
CA ASP A 88 8.54 -4.48 12.47
C ASP A 88 7.91 -3.07 12.50
N ASP A 89 6.58 -3.01 12.46
CA ASP A 89 5.84 -1.76 12.59
C ASP A 89 6.17 -1.07 13.93
N GLN A 90 6.56 0.20 13.85
CA GLN A 90 6.96 0.96 15.01
C GLN A 90 6.61 2.45 14.88
N PRO A 91 6.16 3.08 15.98
CA PRO A 91 5.79 4.49 15.96
C PRO A 91 7.02 5.40 15.95
N ALA A 92 6.92 6.51 15.25
CA ALA A 92 7.81 7.67 15.35
C ALA A 92 7.01 8.91 15.78
N THR A 93 7.57 9.70 16.69
CA THR A 93 6.99 10.96 17.14
C THR A 93 7.64 12.12 16.41
N MET A 94 6.85 12.80 15.59
CA MET A 94 7.20 14.03 14.90
C MET A 94 6.87 15.24 15.78
N ARG A 95 7.79 16.19 15.85
CA ARG A 95 7.63 17.47 16.55
C ARG A 95 7.89 18.63 15.59
N ALA A 96 7.03 19.63 15.63
CA ALA A 96 7.21 20.89 14.94
C ALA A 96 7.24 22.02 15.99
N THR A 97 8.21 22.91 15.89
CA THR A 97 8.35 24.08 16.76
C THR A 97 8.33 25.35 15.92
N TYR A 98 7.43 26.29 16.23
CA TYR A 98 7.30 27.57 15.55
C TYR A 98 7.37 28.71 16.57
N THR A 99 8.15 29.74 16.28
CA THR A 99 8.27 30.93 17.14
C THR A 99 7.81 32.16 16.38
N GLU A 100 6.87 32.91 16.97
CA GLU A 100 6.41 34.19 16.45
C GLU A 100 6.57 35.27 17.53
N GLY A 101 7.41 36.27 17.24
CA GLY A 101 7.90 37.18 18.28
C GLY A 101 8.75 36.44 19.31
N ASP A 102 8.40 36.56 20.58
CA ASP A 102 9.09 35.90 21.71
C ASP A 102 8.35 34.66 22.23
N VAL A 103 7.29 34.21 21.53
CA VAL A 103 6.44 33.09 21.95
C VAL A 103 6.70 31.88 21.05
N THR A 104 6.97 30.74 21.67
CA THR A 104 7.22 29.46 20.99
C THR A 104 6.03 28.52 21.17
N PHE A 105 5.62 27.88 20.07
CA PHE A 105 4.56 26.89 20.01
C PHE A 105 5.11 25.57 19.50
N GLU A 106 4.61 24.48 20.07
CA GLU A 106 5.00 23.13 19.71
C GLU A 106 3.76 22.30 19.34
N ALA A 107 3.95 21.39 18.40
CA ALA A 107 2.97 20.38 18.02
C ALA A 107 3.66 19.02 17.93
N GLU A 108 2.95 17.97 18.33
CA GLU A 108 3.41 16.59 18.21
C GLU A 108 2.45 15.77 17.36
N LYS A 109 2.99 14.82 16.61
CA LYS A 109 2.21 13.83 15.86
C LYS A 109 2.92 12.49 15.89
N VAL A 110 2.20 11.46 16.32
CA VAL A 110 2.67 10.08 16.17
C VAL A 110 2.36 9.61 14.75
N VAL A 111 3.35 8.99 14.12
CA VAL A 111 3.28 8.38 12.80
C VAL A 111 3.70 6.93 12.94
N ASP A 112 2.85 6.00 12.53
CA ASP A 112 3.17 4.58 12.51
C ASP A 112 4.01 4.29 11.26
N ILE A 113 5.28 3.94 11.46
CA ILE A 113 6.16 3.50 10.37
C ILE A 113 6.00 2.00 10.26
N PHE A 114 5.33 1.55 9.21
CA PHE A 114 5.09 0.14 8.98
C PHE A 114 6.12 -0.44 8.03
N GLY A 115 6.59 -1.64 8.36
CA GLY A 115 7.49 -2.39 7.51
C GLY A 115 6.75 -2.85 6.25
N ILE A 116 7.18 -2.37 5.09
CA ILE A 116 6.75 -2.91 3.80
C ILE A 116 7.70 -4.02 3.41
N CYS A 117 7.83 -5.02 4.29
CA CYS A 117 8.76 -6.13 4.19
C CYS A 117 9.10 -6.48 2.73
N PRO A 118 10.19 -5.94 2.13
CA PRO A 118 10.62 -6.37 0.79
C PRO A 118 11.12 -7.82 0.88
N THR A 119 11.45 -8.24 2.10
CA THR A 119 11.83 -9.58 2.49
C THR A 119 10.64 -10.45 2.88
N GLY A 120 9.40 -10.06 2.53
CA GLY A 120 8.19 -10.82 2.84
C GLY A 120 8.51 -12.30 2.75
N THR A 121 8.45 -12.99 3.89
CA THR A 121 8.86 -14.39 3.93
C THR A 121 7.99 -15.10 2.92
N ALA A 122 8.60 -15.55 1.84
CA ALA A 122 7.92 -16.46 0.95
C ALA A 122 7.71 -17.75 1.72
N LEU A 123 6.56 -18.36 1.51
CA LEU A 123 6.41 -19.75 1.89
C LEU A 123 7.43 -20.56 1.08
N SER A 124 8.21 -21.38 1.78
CA SER A 124 9.09 -22.35 1.15
C SER A 124 8.30 -23.64 1.02
N PHE A 125 8.33 -24.23 -0.17
CA PHE A 125 7.75 -25.54 -0.45
C PHE A 125 8.91 -26.47 -0.77
N ASP A 126 9.16 -27.46 0.07
CA ASP A 126 10.31 -28.37 -0.05
C ASP A 126 10.15 -29.43 -1.15
N GLY A 127 8.93 -29.57 -1.68
CA GLY A 127 8.59 -30.48 -2.76
C GLY A 127 8.13 -31.87 -2.29
N SER A 128 7.98 -32.11 -0.99
CA SER A 128 7.49 -33.38 -0.44
C SER A 128 6.00 -33.34 -0.10
N ASP A 129 5.55 -32.44 0.78
CA ASP A 129 4.14 -32.39 1.23
C ASP A 129 3.60 -30.98 1.51
N ASP A 130 4.41 -29.94 1.27
CA ASP A 130 4.03 -28.57 1.57
C ASP A 130 2.90 -28.05 0.65
N CYS A 131 1.83 -27.57 1.28
CA CYS A 131 0.80 -26.76 0.63
C CYS A 131 0.12 -25.83 1.66
N VAL A 132 -0.50 -24.76 1.16
CA VAL A 132 -1.45 -23.96 1.95
C VAL A 132 -2.85 -24.27 1.46
N GLU A 133 -3.66 -24.89 2.32
CA GLU A 133 -5.08 -25.07 2.06
C GLU A 133 -5.84 -23.78 2.44
N VAL A 134 -6.51 -23.16 1.47
CA VAL A 134 -7.26 -21.90 1.67
C VAL A 134 -8.77 -22.12 1.77
N GLY A 135 -9.23 -23.37 1.69
CA GLY A 135 -10.63 -23.76 1.71
C GLY A 135 -11.31 -23.72 0.33
N PRO A 136 -12.58 -24.13 0.22
CA PRO A 136 -13.31 -24.18 -1.05
C PRO A 136 -13.94 -22.82 -1.41
N GLY A 137 -13.92 -22.47 -2.69
CA GLY A 137 -14.64 -21.31 -3.24
C GLY A 137 -13.92 -19.97 -3.07
N VAL A 138 -12.61 -20.00 -2.82
CA VAL A 138 -11.73 -18.83 -2.81
C VAL A 138 -11.60 -18.27 -4.22
N MET A 139 -11.39 -19.12 -5.25
CA MET A 139 -11.45 -18.69 -6.64
C MET A 139 -12.90 -18.62 -7.12
N PRO A 140 -13.41 -17.42 -7.47
CA PRO A 140 -14.81 -17.26 -7.85
C PRO A 140 -15.08 -17.79 -9.27
N VAL A 141 -16.32 -18.20 -9.52
CA VAL A 141 -16.83 -18.43 -10.89
C VAL A 141 -17.12 -17.07 -11.53
N GLY A 142 -16.81 -16.93 -12.82
CA GLY A 142 -16.89 -15.71 -13.60
C GLY A 142 -15.53 -15.04 -13.77
N GLU A 143 -15.58 -13.76 -14.11
CA GLU A 143 -14.41 -12.91 -14.30
C GLU A 143 -13.54 -12.86 -13.04
N LYS A 144 -12.22 -13.03 -13.22
CA LYS A 144 -11.29 -13.10 -12.10
C LYS A 144 -9.86 -12.90 -12.53
N SER A 145 -8.99 -12.71 -11.55
CA SER A 145 -7.55 -12.78 -11.76
C SER A 145 -6.83 -13.33 -10.54
N ILE A 146 -5.76 -14.10 -10.77
CA ILE A 146 -4.85 -14.58 -9.73
C ILE A 146 -3.43 -14.24 -10.17
N PHE A 147 -2.65 -13.65 -9.25
CA PHE A 147 -1.26 -13.33 -9.47
C PHE A 147 -0.41 -13.70 -8.25
N SER A 148 0.84 -14.07 -8.48
CA SER A 148 1.80 -14.41 -7.44
C SER A 148 3.23 -14.12 -7.88
N TRP A 149 4.10 -13.83 -6.92
CA TRP A 149 5.54 -13.93 -7.11
C TRP A 149 5.98 -15.37 -6.79
N VAL A 150 6.76 -15.97 -7.68
CA VAL A 150 7.25 -17.35 -7.52
C VAL A 150 8.76 -17.39 -7.75
N LYS A 151 9.44 -18.29 -7.05
CA LYS A 151 10.87 -18.53 -7.21
C LYS A 151 11.12 -20.02 -7.23
N MET A 152 11.57 -20.53 -8.37
CA MET A 152 11.82 -21.96 -8.58
C MET A 152 13.31 -22.25 -8.45
N PRO A 153 13.69 -23.43 -7.95
CA PRO A 153 15.10 -23.83 -7.88
C PRO A 153 15.72 -23.92 -9.28
N PRO A 154 17.07 -23.88 -9.40
CA PRO A 154 17.75 -23.99 -10.70
C PRO A 154 17.41 -25.29 -11.46
N VAL A 155 17.47 -25.22 -12.80
CA VAL A 155 17.41 -26.39 -13.72
C VAL A 155 18.21 -27.57 -13.16
N GLY A 156 17.60 -28.75 -13.15
CA GLY A 156 18.24 -30.00 -12.74
C GLY A 156 18.26 -30.26 -11.23
N GLN A 157 17.70 -29.37 -10.41
CA GLN A 157 17.39 -29.68 -9.00
C GLN A 157 16.16 -30.57 -8.84
N CYS A 158 15.25 -30.56 -9.81
CA CYS A 158 14.34 -31.67 -10.06
C CYS A 158 14.81 -32.37 -11.35
N SER A 159 14.92 -33.69 -11.32
CA SER A 159 15.34 -34.46 -12.50
C SER A 159 14.42 -35.67 -12.67
N GLY A 160 13.40 -35.53 -13.53
CA GLY A 160 12.43 -36.57 -13.84
C GLY A 160 11.29 -36.08 -14.73
N VAL A 161 10.50 -37.00 -15.29
CA VAL A 161 9.17 -36.70 -15.85
C VAL A 161 8.26 -36.31 -14.67
N GLY A 162 7.55 -35.17 -14.75
CA GLY A 162 6.73 -34.66 -13.62
C GLY A 162 7.41 -33.62 -12.73
N CYS A 163 8.33 -32.81 -13.28
CA CYS A 163 8.89 -31.62 -12.62
C CYS A 163 7.86 -30.47 -12.60
N ASP A 164 6.75 -30.68 -11.91
CA ASP A 164 5.66 -29.72 -11.83
C ASP A 164 5.79 -28.86 -10.57
N TYR A 165 5.86 -27.54 -10.75
CA TYR A 165 5.81 -26.60 -9.64
C TYR A 165 4.42 -25.97 -9.58
N PHE A 166 3.61 -26.48 -8.65
CA PHE A 166 2.24 -26.03 -8.45
C PHE A 166 2.22 -24.66 -7.77
N ILE A 167 1.47 -23.72 -8.34
CA ILE A 167 1.26 -22.39 -7.78
C ILE A 167 -0.14 -22.32 -7.18
N TYR A 168 -1.13 -22.80 -7.93
CA TYR A 168 -2.51 -22.88 -7.50
C TYR A 168 -3.17 -24.16 -8.05
N HIS A 169 -4.05 -24.77 -7.25
CA HIS A 169 -4.86 -25.92 -7.64
C HIS A 169 -6.25 -25.88 -7.00
N GLY A 170 -7.28 -26.18 -7.80
CA GLY A 170 -8.65 -26.40 -7.34
C GLY A 170 -9.35 -27.56 -8.05
N ILE A 171 -10.18 -28.33 -7.32
CA ILE A 171 -10.98 -29.45 -7.85
C ILE A 171 -12.47 -29.08 -7.89
N HIS A 172 -13.06 -29.30 -9.05
CA HIS A 172 -14.44 -28.96 -9.36
C HIS A 172 -15.40 -30.11 -9.00
N SER A 173 -16.69 -29.78 -8.92
CA SER A 173 -17.76 -30.75 -8.63
C SER A 173 -17.86 -31.94 -9.60
N ASN A 174 -17.36 -31.78 -10.82
CA ASN A 174 -17.31 -32.81 -11.85
C ASN A 174 -15.97 -33.56 -11.90
N ALA A 175 -15.16 -33.49 -10.84
CA ALA A 175 -13.82 -34.06 -10.71
C ALA A 175 -12.78 -33.51 -11.71
N ARG A 176 -13.09 -32.38 -12.34
CA ARG A 176 -12.15 -31.64 -13.18
C ARG A 176 -11.31 -30.70 -12.33
N GLN A 177 -10.22 -30.23 -12.89
CA GLN A 177 -9.20 -29.43 -12.22
C GLN A 177 -8.92 -28.13 -12.96
N THR A 178 -8.57 -27.13 -12.18
CA THR A 178 -7.95 -25.89 -12.62
C THR A 178 -6.62 -25.74 -11.91
N ILE A 179 -5.54 -25.54 -12.68
CA ILE A 179 -4.17 -25.54 -12.17
C ILE A 179 -3.38 -24.39 -12.81
N LEU A 180 -2.72 -23.58 -12.00
CA LEU A 180 -1.62 -22.71 -12.44
C LEU A 180 -0.31 -23.34 -11.95
N TYR A 181 0.58 -23.67 -12.87
CA TYR A 181 1.82 -24.38 -12.54
C TYR A 181 2.88 -24.21 -13.61
N PHE A 182 4.13 -24.49 -13.24
CA PHE A 182 5.22 -24.68 -14.19
C PHE A 182 5.33 -26.17 -14.51
N ASN A 183 4.95 -26.55 -15.73
CA ASN A 183 4.81 -27.92 -16.21
C ASN A 183 6.13 -28.44 -16.77
N ASP A 184 6.58 -29.59 -16.28
CA ASP A 184 7.76 -30.33 -16.75
C ASP A 184 9.04 -29.48 -16.85
N GLY A 185 9.16 -28.41 -16.06
CA GLY A 185 10.32 -27.52 -16.10
C GLY A 185 10.48 -26.68 -17.37
N VAL A 186 9.48 -26.63 -18.26
CA VAL A 186 9.63 -25.99 -19.59
C VAL A 186 8.47 -25.11 -20.03
N GLU A 187 7.38 -25.07 -19.26
CA GLU A 187 6.17 -24.37 -19.68
C GLU A 187 5.40 -23.80 -18.49
N LEU A 188 5.10 -22.51 -18.50
CA LEU A 188 4.09 -21.94 -17.62
C LEU A 188 2.71 -22.28 -18.19
N ARG A 189 1.86 -22.96 -17.40
CA ARG A 189 0.55 -23.42 -17.85
C ARG A 189 -0.56 -23.03 -16.88
N TRP A 190 -1.61 -22.48 -17.45
CA TRP A 190 -2.96 -22.48 -16.90
C TRP A 190 -3.73 -23.65 -17.52
N LEU A 191 -3.96 -24.70 -16.74
CA LEU A 191 -4.77 -25.86 -17.14
C LEU A 191 -6.21 -25.60 -16.70
N ASN A 192 -7.16 -25.68 -17.64
CA ASN A 192 -8.58 -25.68 -17.33
C ASN A 192 -9.24 -26.87 -18.01
N THR A 193 -9.52 -27.90 -17.22
CA THR A 193 -10.08 -29.15 -17.75
C THR A 193 -11.60 -29.11 -17.87
N ASN A 194 -12.29 -28.02 -17.53
CA ASN A 194 -13.76 -27.92 -17.50
C ASN A 194 -14.45 -28.16 -18.86
N SER A 195 -13.74 -28.02 -19.99
CA SER A 195 -14.25 -28.41 -21.31
C SER A 195 -13.14 -28.73 -22.34
N GLY A 196 -12.29 -29.71 -22.04
CA GLY A 196 -11.50 -30.40 -23.07
C GLY A 196 -10.23 -29.69 -23.58
N GLY A 197 -9.60 -28.83 -22.76
CA GLY A 197 -8.24 -28.34 -23.02
C GLY A 197 -8.18 -26.86 -23.41
N PHE A 198 -8.74 -25.97 -22.59
CA PHE A 198 -8.65 -24.52 -22.79
C PHE A 198 -7.40 -23.91 -22.17
N ASP A 199 -6.31 -24.63 -22.24
CA ASP A 199 -5.09 -24.26 -21.55
C ASP A 199 -4.46 -23.03 -22.20
N ALA A 200 -4.16 -22.01 -21.39
CA ALA A 200 -3.23 -20.96 -21.79
C ALA A 200 -1.85 -21.40 -21.34
N LYS A 201 -0.90 -21.50 -22.29
CA LYS A 201 0.42 -22.06 -22.01
C LYS A 201 1.53 -21.35 -22.77
N TYR A 202 2.69 -21.24 -22.16
CA TYR A 202 3.84 -20.52 -22.69
C TYR A 202 5.14 -21.25 -22.36
N THR A 203 5.87 -21.70 -23.38
CA THR A 203 7.17 -22.34 -23.20
C THR A 203 8.20 -21.32 -22.72
N VAL A 204 8.76 -21.56 -21.55
CA VAL A 204 9.70 -20.66 -20.87
C VAL A 204 10.56 -21.44 -19.88
N ALA A 205 11.76 -20.93 -19.58
CA ALA A 205 12.56 -21.38 -18.45
C ALA A 205 12.40 -20.37 -17.31
N MET A 206 11.94 -20.83 -16.15
CA MET A 206 11.73 -20.04 -14.93
C MET A 206 12.46 -20.63 -13.71
N ASP A 207 13.09 -21.78 -13.88
CA ASP A 207 13.93 -22.51 -12.94
C ASP A 207 15.35 -21.94 -12.94
N ASP A 208 15.47 -20.64 -12.68
CA ASP A 208 16.72 -19.86 -12.70
C ASP A 208 17.09 -19.30 -11.32
N ASN A 209 16.39 -19.73 -10.27
CA ASN A 209 16.52 -19.22 -8.91
C ASN A 209 16.34 -17.70 -8.82
N GLN A 210 15.53 -17.13 -9.71
CA GLN A 210 15.07 -15.74 -9.66
C GLN A 210 13.57 -15.68 -9.35
N TRP A 211 13.16 -14.52 -8.84
CA TRP A 211 11.75 -14.21 -8.65
C TRP A 211 11.10 -13.86 -9.99
N HIS A 212 9.96 -14.48 -10.28
CA HIS A 212 9.12 -14.19 -11.44
C HIS A 212 7.71 -13.84 -10.97
N PHE A 213 7.10 -12.83 -11.58
CA PHE A 213 5.71 -12.47 -11.35
C PHE A 213 4.82 -13.20 -12.36
N VAL A 214 3.90 -14.04 -11.91
CA VAL A 214 3.05 -14.86 -12.78
C VAL A 214 1.58 -14.73 -12.42
N GLY A 215 0.70 -14.97 -13.39
CA GLY A 215 -0.72 -15.00 -13.10
C GLY A 215 -1.60 -15.16 -14.32
N ILE A 216 -2.89 -15.15 -14.06
CA ILE A 216 -3.96 -15.38 -15.05
C ILE A 216 -5.04 -14.33 -14.83
N ALA A 217 -5.60 -13.80 -15.91
CA ALA A 217 -6.85 -13.06 -15.90
C ALA A 217 -7.87 -13.70 -16.85
N TYR A 218 -9.12 -13.87 -16.39
CA TYR A 218 -10.24 -14.35 -17.19
C TYR A 218 -11.33 -13.28 -17.24
N ASP A 219 -11.79 -12.93 -18.44
CA ASP A 219 -12.75 -11.86 -18.71
C ASP A 219 -14.15 -12.37 -19.09
N GLY A 220 -14.46 -13.62 -18.79
CA GLY A 220 -15.75 -14.22 -19.15
C GLY A 220 -15.75 -14.97 -20.49
N GLY A 221 -14.65 -14.94 -21.25
CA GLY A 221 -14.47 -15.82 -22.41
C GLY A 221 -13.01 -16.07 -22.84
N VAL A 222 -12.05 -15.31 -22.34
CA VAL A 222 -10.63 -15.44 -22.67
C VAL A 222 -9.80 -15.52 -21.40
N HIS A 223 -9.02 -16.59 -21.27
CA HIS A 223 -7.95 -16.74 -20.30
C HIS A 223 -6.68 -16.08 -20.84
N ARG A 224 -6.06 -15.17 -20.09
CA ARG A 224 -4.78 -14.52 -20.42
C ARG A 224 -3.76 -14.87 -19.36
N LEU A 225 -2.62 -15.41 -19.79
CA LEU A 225 -1.50 -15.80 -18.95
C LEU A 225 -0.43 -14.71 -18.97
N TYR A 226 0.06 -14.35 -17.80
CA TYR A 226 1.03 -13.27 -17.61
C TYR A 226 2.34 -13.79 -17.00
N LEU A 227 3.46 -13.26 -17.49
CA LEU A 227 4.80 -13.44 -16.94
C LEU A 227 5.52 -12.10 -16.89
N ASN A 228 6.04 -11.74 -15.72
CA ASN A 228 6.75 -10.50 -15.42
C ASN A 228 5.99 -9.24 -15.90
N GLY A 229 4.66 -9.26 -15.73
CA GLY A 229 3.74 -8.17 -16.07
C GLY A 229 3.28 -8.15 -17.54
N ASN A 230 3.81 -9.03 -18.40
CA ASN A 230 3.45 -9.09 -19.82
C ASN A 230 2.50 -10.26 -20.07
N GLU A 231 1.49 -10.06 -20.92
CA GLU A 231 0.69 -11.17 -21.44
C GLU A 231 1.57 -12.02 -22.38
N VAL A 232 1.70 -13.31 -22.07
CA VAL A 232 2.56 -14.25 -22.83
C VAL A 232 1.79 -15.30 -23.61
N ALA A 233 0.55 -15.59 -23.20
CA ALA A 233 -0.34 -16.49 -23.90
C ALA A 233 -1.79 -16.17 -23.58
N SER A 234 -2.70 -16.61 -24.46
CA SER A 234 -4.13 -16.59 -24.19
C SER A 234 -4.83 -17.79 -24.80
N SER A 235 -6.01 -18.10 -24.28
CA SER A 235 -6.87 -19.19 -24.72
C SER A 235 -8.32 -18.76 -24.61
N ILE A 236 -9.08 -18.95 -25.69
CA ILE A 236 -10.53 -18.71 -25.69
C ILE A 236 -11.20 -19.96 -25.15
N GLY A 237 -12.07 -19.79 -24.15
CA GLY A 237 -12.74 -20.92 -23.53
C GLY A 237 -13.62 -20.53 -22.37
N ASP A 238 -14.30 -21.53 -21.85
CA ASP A 238 -15.22 -21.36 -20.73
C ASP A 238 -14.46 -21.23 -19.41
N ASP A 239 -15.19 -20.81 -18.38
CA ASP A 239 -14.68 -20.82 -17.01
C ASP A 239 -14.70 -22.22 -16.38
N HIS A 240 -14.14 -22.36 -15.18
CA HIS A 240 -14.39 -23.49 -14.30
C HIS A 240 -15.82 -23.50 -13.74
N SER A 241 -16.30 -24.71 -13.41
CA SER A 241 -17.49 -24.88 -12.57
C SER A 241 -17.15 -24.69 -11.08
N THR A 242 -18.16 -24.65 -10.22
CA THR A 242 -17.96 -24.51 -8.76
C THR A 242 -16.92 -25.48 -8.20
N ILE A 243 -15.96 -24.93 -7.48
CA ILE A 243 -14.94 -25.67 -6.72
C ILE A 243 -15.59 -26.19 -5.44
N ILE A 244 -15.40 -27.48 -5.16
CA ILE A 244 -16.04 -28.15 -4.01
C ILE A 244 -15.03 -28.72 -3.00
N SER A 245 -13.75 -28.80 -3.38
CA SER A 245 -12.66 -29.19 -2.49
C SER A 245 -11.93 -27.97 -1.95
N ASN A 246 -11.08 -28.18 -0.96
CA ASN A 246 -10.06 -27.18 -0.62
C ASN A 246 -9.25 -26.83 -1.86
N GLU A 247 -8.97 -25.55 -2.00
CA GLU A 247 -8.01 -25.00 -2.96
C GLU A 247 -6.66 -24.87 -2.26
N ASN A 248 -5.59 -25.06 -3.03
CA ASN A 248 -4.24 -25.10 -2.50
C ASN A 248 -3.34 -24.08 -3.21
N ILE A 249 -2.48 -23.42 -2.44
CA ILE A 249 -1.29 -22.72 -2.93
C ILE A 249 -0.09 -23.62 -2.66
N GLY A 250 0.66 -23.95 -3.71
CA GLY A 250 1.65 -25.03 -3.64
C GLY A 250 0.99 -26.41 -3.52
N GLY A 251 1.79 -27.44 -3.81
CA GLY A 251 1.38 -28.85 -3.71
C GLY A 251 0.21 -29.27 -4.62
N PHE A 252 0.05 -30.59 -4.79
CA PHE A 252 -1.06 -31.18 -5.52
C PHE A 252 -1.55 -32.44 -4.79
N ASN A 253 -2.75 -32.37 -4.22
CA ASN A 253 -3.38 -33.48 -3.46
C ASN A 253 -3.64 -34.75 -4.30
N GLY A 254 -3.33 -34.75 -5.60
CA GLY A 254 -3.45 -35.90 -6.49
C GLY A 254 -2.10 -36.56 -6.85
N ASP A 255 -0.96 -36.08 -6.35
CA ASP A 255 0.29 -36.83 -6.45
C ASP A 255 0.35 -37.80 -5.26
N PRO A 256 0.19 -39.12 -5.47
CA PRO A 256 0.29 -40.11 -4.40
C PRO A 256 1.73 -40.26 -3.86
N LEU A 257 2.67 -39.43 -4.31
CA LEU A 257 4.07 -39.51 -3.91
C LEU A 257 4.34 -38.65 -2.68
N SER A 258 3.97 -39.20 -1.53
CA SER A 258 4.94 -39.22 -0.43
C SER A 258 6.27 -39.73 -0.98
N ARG A 259 7.25 -38.86 -1.19
CA ARG A 259 8.63 -39.24 -1.48
C ARG A 259 9.59 -38.39 -0.68
#